data_AF-A0A7C8DZR5-F1
#
_entry.id   AF-A0A7C8DZR5-F1
#
_cell.length_a   1.000
_cell.length_b   1.000
_cell.length_c   1.000
_cell.angle_alpha   90.00
_cell.angle_beta   90.00
_cell.angle_gamma   90.00
#
_symmetry.space_group_name_H-M   'P 1'
#
loop_
_entity.id
_entity.type
_entity.pdbx_description
1 polymer ?
#
loop_
_entity_poly.entity_id
_entity_poly.type
_entity_poly.pdbx_seq_one_letter_code
_entity_poly.pdbx_strand_id
1 'polypeptide(L)'
;MSPEQLSIARPFQERINNARDLFQQYGKELLEDPNVAPLIGQLKETTRASRKEMAQTGIVEICRRCDQLEGGSCCGAGLENRYDGWLLLINFLLGVAIPLKRQVKESCFFSGEKGCLLVSRHVICINYL
;
A
#
# COMPACT_ATOMS: atom_id res chain seq x y z
N MET A 1 -22.51 7.26 3.76
CA MET A 1 -21.25 6.92 4.44
C MET A 1 -20.40 8.18 4.52
N SER A 2 -19.74 8.46 5.66
CA SER A 2 -18.97 9.71 5.81
C SER A 2 -17.53 9.50 5.31
N PRO A 3 -17.00 10.36 4.42
CA PRO A 3 -15.59 10.35 4.01
C PRO A 3 -14.60 10.40 5.20
N GLU A 4 -15.05 10.88 6.36
CA GLU A 4 -14.28 10.99 7.59
C GLU A 4 -13.76 9.63 8.13
N GLN A 5 -14.43 8.52 7.78
CA GLN A 5 -14.02 7.18 8.22
C GLN A 5 -12.67 6.75 7.62
N LEU A 6 -12.30 7.32 6.47
CA LEU A 6 -11.04 7.04 5.79
C LEU A 6 -10.02 8.18 5.96
N SER A 7 -10.32 9.19 6.77
CA SER A 7 -9.43 10.32 6.99
C SER A 7 -8.11 9.91 7.65
N ILE A 8 -7.03 10.56 7.23
CA ILE A 8 -5.70 10.46 7.83
C ILE A 8 -5.66 10.85 9.31
N ALA A 9 -6.63 11.65 9.78
CA ALA A 9 -6.75 12.07 11.18
C ALA A 9 -7.13 10.92 12.14
N ARG A 10 -7.63 9.79 11.62
CA ARG A 10 -7.97 8.62 12.42
C ARG A 10 -6.72 7.83 12.82
N PRO A 11 -6.74 7.14 13.98
CA PRO A 11 -5.69 6.19 14.34
C PRO A 11 -5.40 5.21 13.21
N PHE A 12 -4.13 4.89 12.99
CA PHE A 12 -3.68 4.05 11.88
C PHE A 12 -4.42 2.70 11.80
N GLN A 13 -4.60 2.04 12.95
CA GLN A 13 -5.28 0.75 12.99
C GLN A 13 -6.77 0.86 12.62
N GLU A 14 -7.44 1.93 13.03
CA GLU A 14 -8.83 2.21 12.63
C GLU A 14 -8.94 2.43 11.12
N ARG A 15 -7.99 3.12 10.50
CA ARG A 15 -7.96 3.31 9.04
C ARG A 15 -7.89 1.98 8.29
N ILE A 16 -7.03 1.05 8.73
CA ILE A 16 -6.96 -0.30 8.13
C ILE A 16 -8.29 -1.03 8.28
N ASN A 17 -8.87 -1.01 9.47
CA ASN A 17 -10.10 -1.75 9.75
C ASN A 17 -11.27 -1.16 8.95
N ASN A 18 -11.45 0.17 8.95
CA ASN A 18 -12.48 0.84 8.17
C ASN A 18 -12.33 0.54 6.67
N ALA A 19 -11.11 0.61 6.13
CA ALA A 19 -10.86 0.27 4.72
C ALA A 19 -11.19 -1.19 4.40
N ARG A 20 -10.90 -2.11 5.34
CA ARG A 20 -11.25 -3.54 5.21
C ARG A 20 -12.76 -3.76 5.22
N ASP A 21 -13.46 -3.13 6.16
CA ASP A 21 -14.91 -3.26 6.30
C ASP A 21 -15.62 -2.73 5.04
N LEU A 22 -15.12 -1.63 4.47
CA LEU A 22 -15.61 -1.10 3.21
C LEU A 22 -15.33 -2.01 2.02
N PHE A 23 -14.15 -2.62 1.96
CA PHE A 23 -13.87 -3.60 0.94
C PHE A 23 -14.78 -4.83 1.07
N GLN A 24 -15.06 -5.29 2.28
CA GLN A 24 -15.99 -6.41 2.51
C GLN A 24 -17.42 -6.05 2.11
N GLN A 25 -17.85 -4.82 2.38
CA GLN A 25 -19.20 -4.37 2.09
C GLN A 25 -19.43 -4.04 0.61
N TYR A 26 -18.49 -3.32 -0.01
CA TYR A 26 -18.67 -2.73 -1.35
C TYR A 26 -17.63 -3.19 -2.38
N GLY A 27 -16.65 -4.01 -1.99
CA GLY A 27 -15.54 -4.37 -2.87
C GLY A 27 -15.98 -5.04 -4.16
N LYS A 28 -17.00 -5.91 -4.10
CA LYS A 28 -17.57 -6.52 -5.31
C LYS A 28 -18.21 -5.48 -6.23
N GLU A 29 -19.08 -4.63 -5.68
CA GLU A 29 -19.76 -3.57 -6.43
C GLU A 29 -18.75 -2.61 -7.08
N LEU A 30 -17.70 -2.21 -6.35
CA LEU A 30 -16.63 -1.34 -6.86
C LEU A 30 -15.80 -2.01 -7.96
N LEU A 31 -15.59 -3.33 -7.89
CA LEU A 31 -14.85 -4.08 -8.91
C LEU A 31 -15.70 -4.41 -10.15
N GLU A 32 -17.02 -4.29 -10.05
CA GLU A 32 -17.97 -4.46 -11.16
C GLU A 32 -18.45 -3.12 -11.74
N ASP A 33 -18.23 -2.02 -11.02
CA ASP A 33 -18.62 -0.67 -11.46
C ASP A 33 -17.86 -0.25 -12.73
N PRO A 34 -18.57 0.22 -13.78
CA PRO A 34 -17.96 0.52 -15.08
C PRO A 34 -17.01 1.73 -15.07
N ASN A 35 -17.05 2.58 -14.05
CA ASN A 35 -16.14 3.72 -13.91
C ASN A 35 -14.92 3.37 -13.05
N VAL A 36 -15.08 2.49 -12.06
CA VAL A 36 -14.01 2.12 -11.11
C VAL A 36 -13.19 0.93 -11.61
N ALA A 37 -13.85 -0.12 -12.12
CA ALA A 37 -13.18 -1.36 -12.53
C ALA A 37 -12.06 -1.14 -13.57
N PRO A 38 -12.25 -0.31 -14.62
CA PRO A 38 -11.17 -0.04 -15.58
C PRO A 38 -9.96 0.65 -14.94
N LEU A 39 -10.19 1.57 -13.99
CA LEU A 39 -9.12 2.31 -13.29
C LEU A 39 -8.31 1.38 -12.39
N ILE A 40 -8.98 0.48 -11.64
CA ILE A 40 -8.30 -0.53 -10.82
C ILE A 40 -7.51 -1.50 -11.71
N GLY A 41 -8.09 -1.93 -12.84
CA GLY A 41 -7.39 -2.74 -13.83
C GLY A 41 -6.13 -2.06 -14.36
N GLN A 42 -6.25 -0.82 -14.81
CA GLN A 42 -5.12 -0.03 -15.31
C GLN A 42 -4.05 0.17 -14.23
N LEU A 43 -4.44 0.49 -12.99
CA LEU A 43 -3.52 0.67 -11.88
C LEU A 43 -2.77 -0.64 -11.57
N LYS A 44 -3.45 -1.79 -11.60
CA LYS A 44 -2.84 -3.11 -11.40
C LYS A 44 -1.80 -3.43 -12.48
N GLU A 45 -2.12 -3.17 -13.75
CA GLU A 45 -1.20 -3.43 -14.87
C GLU A 45 0.02 -2.52 -14.82
N THR A 46 -0.18 -1.22 -14.61
CA THR A 46 0.89 -0.22 -14.57
C THR A 46 1.83 -0.41 -13.38
N THR A 47 1.30 -0.69 -12.18
CA THR A 47 2.11 -1.00 -11.00
C THR A 47 2.86 -2.32 -11.16
N ARG A 48 2.28 -3.33 -11.82
CA ARG A 48 3.00 -4.58 -12.14
C ARG A 48 4.15 -4.32 -13.10
N ALA A 49 3.93 -3.55 -14.16
CA ALA A 49 4.95 -3.20 -15.13
C ALA A 49 6.10 -2.42 -14.47
N SER A 50 5.78 -1.40 -13.67
CA SER A 50 6.77 -0.63 -12.90
C SER A 50 7.59 -1.52 -11.97
N ARG A 51 6.95 -2.40 -11.19
CA ARG A 51 7.67 -3.34 -10.31
C ARG A 51 8.55 -4.32 -11.08
N LYS A 52 8.13 -4.77 -12.26
CA LYS A 52 8.94 -5.62 -13.12
C LYS A 52 10.21 -4.88 -13.56
N GLU A 53 10.08 -3.63 -14.01
CA GLU A 53 11.22 -2.80 -14.40
C GLU A 53 12.17 -2.56 -13.22
N MET A 54 11.64 -2.22 -12.04
CA MET A 54 12.43 -2.07 -10.81
C MET A 54 13.22 -3.35 -10.47
N ALA A 55 12.63 -4.52 -10.69
CA ALA A 55 13.32 -5.79 -10.44
C ALA A 55 14.42 -6.04 -11.49
N GLN A 56 14.13 -5.79 -12.76
CA GLN A 56 15.08 -5.99 -13.87
C GLN A 56 16.28 -5.04 -13.79
N THR A 57 16.08 -3.82 -13.30
CA THR A 57 17.13 -2.81 -13.09
C THR A 57 17.86 -2.95 -11.75
N GLY A 58 17.46 -3.90 -10.90
CA GLY A 58 18.09 -4.16 -9.61
C GLY A 58 17.67 -3.20 -8.48
N ILE A 59 16.73 -2.29 -8.72
CA ILE A 59 16.29 -1.32 -7.71
C ILE A 59 15.64 -2.01 -6.50
N VAL A 60 14.93 -3.11 -6.71
CA VAL A 60 14.35 -3.89 -5.60
C VAL A 60 15.42 -4.31 -4.59
N GLU A 61 16.60 -4.73 -5.06
CA GLU A 61 17.71 -5.14 -4.19
C GLU A 61 18.35 -3.95 -3.48
N ILE A 62 18.49 -2.80 -4.16
CA ILE A 62 18.97 -1.55 -3.56
C ILE A 62 18.04 -1.12 -2.43
N CYS A 63 16.72 -1.10 -2.66
CA CYS A 63 15.74 -0.77 -1.64
C CYS A 63 15.80 -1.75 -0.45
N ARG A 64 15.91 -3.06 -0.71
CA ARG A 64 16.02 -4.08 0.34
C ARG A 64 17.26 -3.86 1.21
N ARG A 65 18.40 -3.53 0.60
CA ARG A 65 19.64 -3.22 1.32
C ARG A 65 19.51 -1.94 2.15
N CYS A 66 18.89 -0.89 1.62
CA CYS A 66 18.61 0.35 2.37
C CYS A 66 17.75 0.07 3.61
N ASP A 67 16.68 -0.72 3.49
CA ASP A 67 15.84 -1.10 4.65
C ASP A 67 16.65 -1.87 5.71
N GLN A 68 17.44 -2.86 5.28
CA GLN A 68 18.15 -3.76 6.20
C GLN A 68 19.43 -3.19 6.81
N LEU A 69 20.19 -2.39 6.07
CA LEU A 69 21.52 -1.93 6.46
C LEU A 69 21.53 -0.48 6.96
N GLU A 70 20.57 0.33 6.49
CA GLU A 70 20.52 1.77 6.76
C GLU A 70 19.25 2.19 7.52
N GLY A 71 18.38 1.23 7.87
CA GLY A 71 17.14 1.46 8.61
C GLY A 71 15.98 1.99 7.76
N GLY A 72 16.16 2.04 6.43
CA GLY A 72 15.11 2.40 5.47
C GLY A 72 14.82 3.90 5.35
N SER A 73 15.15 4.49 4.20
CA SER A 73 14.89 5.91 3.95
C SER A 73 13.39 6.21 3.73
N CYS A 74 12.71 5.43 2.87
CA CYS A 74 11.31 5.62 2.50
C CYS A 74 10.40 4.49 3.00
N CYS A 75 10.87 3.70 3.97
CA CYS A 75 10.15 2.60 4.60
C CYS A 75 10.38 2.47 6.11
N GLY A 76 10.93 3.51 6.76
CA GLY A 76 11.11 3.54 8.21
C GLY A 76 9.79 3.56 9.00
N ALA A 77 9.86 3.20 10.28
CA ALA A 77 8.72 3.25 11.19
C ALA A 77 8.04 4.64 11.22
N GLY A 78 6.72 4.66 11.34
CA GLY A 78 5.92 5.88 11.37
C GLY A 78 5.48 6.38 10.00
N LEU A 79 6.11 5.93 8.90
CA LEU A 79 5.69 6.32 7.55
C LEU A 79 4.27 5.85 7.22
N GLU A 80 3.84 4.72 7.79
CA GLU A 80 2.46 4.21 7.64
C GLU A 80 1.40 5.23 8.05
N ASN A 81 1.74 6.19 8.92
CA ASN A 81 0.80 7.22 9.35
C ASN A 81 0.44 8.21 8.24
N ARG A 82 1.22 8.26 7.14
CA ARG A 82 0.96 9.09 5.96
C ARG A 82 -0.14 8.54 5.05
N TYR A 83 -0.59 7.30 5.25
CA TYR A 83 -1.58 6.66 4.38
C TYR A 83 -2.99 6.82 4.90
N ASP A 84 -3.86 7.46 4.12
CA ASP A 84 -5.29 7.50 4.45
C ASP A 84 -5.97 6.15 4.18
N GLY A 85 -7.22 6.02 4.61
CA GLY A 85 -8.00 4.81 4.40
C GLY A 85 -8.35 4.58 2.92
N TRP A 86 -8.37 5.62 2.09
CA TRP A 86 -8.63 5.48 0.65
C TRP A 86 -7.52 4.71 -0.05
N LEU A 87 -6.25 5.03 0.23
CA LEU A 87 -5.13 4.27 -0.31
C LEU A 87 -5.16 2.80 0.15
N LEU A 88 -5.56 2.55 1.39
CA LEU A 88 -5.68 1.18 1.92
C LEU A 88 -6.82 0.41 1.24
N LEU A 89 -7.97 1.05 1.02
CA LEU A 89 -9.09 0.49 0.27
C LEU A 89 -8.69 0.15 -1.17
N ILE A 90 -7.98 1.05 -1.86
CA ILE A 90 -7.44 0.80 -3.20
C ILE A 90 -6.53 -0.43 -3.19
N ASN A 91 -5.67 -0.58 -2.19
CA ASN A 91 -4.82 -1.77 -2.08
C ASN A 91 -5.63 -3.06 -1.85
N PHE A 92 -6.71 -3.02 -1.07
CA PHE A 92 -7.62 -4.17 -0.97
C PHE A 92 -8.29 -4.49 -2.31
N LEU A 93 -8.77 -3.50 -3.06
CA LEU A 93 -9.33 -3.66 -4.42
C LEU A 93 -8.29 -4.24 -5.41
N LEU A 94 -7.01 -3.92 -5.23
CA LEU A 94 -5.91 -4.50 -5.98
C LEU A 94 -5.55 -5.94 -5.56
N GLY A 95 -6.25 -6.49 -4.56
CA GLY A 95 -6.05 -7.85 -4.05
C GLY A 95 -4.94 -7.98 -3.00
N VAL A 96 -4.50 -6.88 -2.37
CA VAL A 96 -3.47 -6.93 -1.33
C VAL A 96 -4.05 -7.44 -0.02
N ALA A 97 -3.40 -8.45 0.55
CA ALA A 97 -3.68 -8.91 1.91
C ALA A 97 -2.85 -8.11 2.92
N ILE A 98 -3.43 -7.04 3.48
CA ILE A 98 -2.76 -6.23 4.51
C ILE A 98 -2.70 -7.03 5.83
N PRO A 99 -1.51 -7.18 6.44
CA PRO A 99 -1.36 -7.97 7.66
C PRO A 99 -2.07 -7.34 8.86
N LEU A 100 -2.37 -8.16 9.87
CA LEU A 100 -2.96 -7.68 11.13
C LEU A 100 -1.93 -7.05 12.08
N LYS A 101 -0.64 -7.36 11.88
CA LYS A 101 0.46 -6.88 12.69
C LYS A 101 1.68 -6.60 11.81
N ARG A 102 2.54 -5.71 12.32
CA ARG A 102 3.82 -5.39 11.71
C ARG A 102 4.70 -6.64 11.65
N GLN A 103 5.36 -6.86 10.51
CA GLN A 103 6.28 -7.99 10.33
C GLN A 103 7.68 -7.68 10.88
N VAL A 104 8.15 -6.44 10.68
CA VAL A 104 9.45 -5.95 11.16
C VAL A 104 9.23 -4.79 12.11
N LYS A 105 9.55 -4.96 13.39
CA LYS A 105 9.17 -4.03 14.48
C LYS A 105 9.57 -2.57 14.21
N GLU A 106 10.78 -2.36 13.69
CA GLU A 106 11.39 -1.03 13.51
C GLU A 106 11.20 -0.44 12.09
N SER A 107 10.53 -1.15 11.17
CA SER A 107 10.24 -0.69 9.81
C SER A 107 8.77 -0.30 9.67
N CYS A 108 8.36 0.32 8.56
CA CYS A 108 6.98 0.65 8.23
C CYS A 108 6.03 -0.56 8.36
N PHE A 109 4.76 -0.35 8.71
CA PHE A 109 3.79 -1.44 8.90
C PHE A 109 3.65 -2.36 7.68
N PHE A 110 3.84 -1.77 6.49
CA PHE A 110 3.76 -2.46 5.22
C PHE A 110 5.12 -2.93 4.70
N SER A 111 6.21 -2.81 5.46
CA SER A 111 7.49 -3.41 5.09
C SER A 111 7.47 -4.90 5.43
N GLY A 112 7.71 -5.74 4.44
CA GLY A 112 7.88 -7.18 4.59
C GLY A 112 9.26 -7.64 4.13
N GLU A 113 9.59 -8.90 4.38
CA GLU A 113 10.92 -9.47 4.07
C GLU A 113 11.34 -9.34 2.60
N LYS A 114 10.36 -9.32 1.69
CA LYS A 114 10.55 -9.21 0.23
C LYS A 114 10.25 -7.79 -0.29
N GLY A 115 10.22 -6.81 0.60
CA GLY A 115 9.86 -5.42 0.31
C GLY A 115 8.43 -5.06 0.66
N CYS A 116 7.98 -3.87 0.23
CA CYS A 116 6.70 -3.31 0.64
C CYS A 116 5.50 -4.12 0.11
N LEU A 117 4.61 -4.50 1.04
CA LEU A 117 3.41 -5.30 0.83
C LEU A 117 2.34 -4.59 -0.03
N LEU A 118 2.31 -3.25 -0.02
CA LEU A 118 1.35 -2.46 -0.81
C LEU A 118 1.73 -2.42 -2.29
N VAL A 119 0.72 -2.55 -3.15
CA VAL A 119 0.78 -2.40 -4.61
C VAL A 119 0.78 -0.92 -5.00
N SER A 120 -0.19 -0.17 -4.49
CA SER A 120 -0.28 1.28 -4.68
C SER A 120 0.32 2.00 -3.49
N ARG A 121 1.14 3.02 -3.74
CA ARG A 121 1.92 3.76 -2.74
C ARG A 121 1.97 5.24 -3.15
N HIS A 122 2.14 6.14 -2.19
CA HIS A 122 2.48 7.53 -2.51
C HIS A 122 3.91 7.61 -3.06
N VAL A 123 4.17 8.62 -3.90
CA VAL A 123 5.49 8.87 -4.50
C VAL A 123 6.61 8.97 -3.47
N ILE A 124 6.33 9.50 -2.28
CA ILE A 124 7.28 9.61 -1.16
C ILE A 124 7.86 8.24 -0.73
N CYS A 125 7.14 7.15 -1.00
CA CYS A 125 7.52 5.78 -0.60
C CYS A 125 8.40 5.08 -1.65
N ILE A 126 8.68 5.76 -2.75
CA ILE A 126 9.53 5.34 -3.86
C ILE A 126 10.40 6.51 -4.34
N ASN A 127 10.84 7.35 -3.41
CA ASN A 127 11.42 8.66 -3.69
C ASN A 127 12.68 8.67 -4.59
N TYR A 128 13.28 7.50 -4.82
CA TYR A 128 14.51 7.33 -5.61
C TYR A 128 14.28 6.43 -6.84
N LEU A 129 13.03 6.33 -7.29
CA LEU A 129 12.63 5.71 -8.56
C LEU A 129 12.36 6.75 -9.65
#